data_AF-A0AAW9L4M1-F1
#
_entry.id   AF-A0AAW9L4M1-F1
#
_cell.length_a   1.000
_cell.length_b   1.000
_cell.length_c   1.000
_cell.angle_alpha   90.00
_cell.angle_beta   90.00
_cell.angle_gamma   90.00
#
_symmetry.space_group_name_H-M   'P 1'
#
loop_
_entity.id
_entity.type
_entity.pdbx_description
1 polymer ?
#
loop_
_entity_poly.entity_id
_entity_poly.type
_entity_poly.pdbx_seq_one_letter_code
_entity_poly.pdbx_strand_id
1 'polypeptide(L)'
;MAITSDTETRQTTMTVTVRVPNGADGDLTTNAQRRLSRAEGVLAVTVEELRELQPGLSATDVTVRVTVEMDGEWDGMSAPDTLAALTGVEIVDPSV
;
A
#
# COMPACT_ATOMS: atom_id res chain seq x y z
N MET A 1 5.85 -16.30 -31.19
CA MET A 1 5.09 -16.86 -30.05
C MET A 1 5.72 -16.29 -28.79
N ALA A 2 5.09 -15.30 -28.19
CA ALA A 2 5.42 -14.92 -26.82
C ALA A 2 4.50 -15.76 -25.93
N ILE A 3 5.08 -16.75 -25.25
CA ILE A 3 4.47 -17.29 -24.04
C ILE A 3 4.68 -16.21 -22.98
N THR A 4 3.75 -15.26 -22.91
CA THR A 4 3.59 -14.52 -21.65
C THR A 4 3.06 -15.57 -20.69
N SER A 5 3.93 -16.12 -19.86
CA SER A 5 3.48 -16.76 -18.63
C SER A 5 2.75 -15.66 -17.86
N ASP A 6 1.43 -15.57 -18.05
CA ASP A 6 0.53 -14.88 -17.15
C ASP A 6 0.64 -15.64 -15.83
N THR A 7 1.67 -15.32 -15.05
CA THR A 7 1.50 -15.38 -13.60
C THR A 7 0.34 -14.43 -13.35
N GLU A 8 -0.87 -14.96 -13.15
CA GLU A 8 -2.05 -14.13 -12.94
C GLU A 8 -1.76 -13.27 -11.70
N THR A 9 -1.43 -12.00 -11.89
CA THR A 9 -1.25 -11.06 -10.79
C THR A 9 -2.52 -10.26 -10.63
N ARG A 10 -3.03 -10.15 -9.39
CA ARG A 10 -4.19 -9.32 -9.09
C ARG A 10 -3.73 -7.94 -8.69
N GLN A 11 -4.09 -6.95 -9.48
CA GLN A 11 -3.85 -5.54 -9.17
C GLN A 11 -5.08 -4.93 -8.51
N THR A 12 -4.91 -4.34 -7.34
CA THR A 12 -5.97 -3.65 -6.60
C THR A 12 -5.55 -2.22 -6.30
N THR A 13 -6.31 -1.26 -6.81
CA THR A 13 -6.13 0.16 -6.48
C THR A 13 -6.98 0.54 -5.28
N MET A 14 -6.36 1.15 -4.28
CA MET A 14 -7.02 1.57 -3.05
C MET A 14 -6.37 2.83 -2.46
N THR A 15 -7.09 3.48 -1.56
CA THR A 15 -6.56 4.63 -0.81
C THR A 15 -6.20 4.16 0.59
N VAL A 16 -4.98 4.44 1.02
CA VAL A 16 -4.48 4.03 2.33
C VAL A 16 -3.82 5.21 3.03
N THR A 17 -4.05 5.32 4.33
CA THR A 17 -3.37 6.25 5.20
C THR A 17 -2.24 5.50 5.91
N VAL A 18 -1.01 5.96 5.69
CA VAL A 18 0.17 5.36 6.30
C VAL A 18 0.78 6.34 7.29
N ARG A 19 0.99 5.87 8.52
CA ARG A 19 1.61 6.63 9.58
C ARG A 19 3.13 6.58 9.46
N VAL A 20 3.74 7.73 9.18
CA VAL A 20 5.20 7.86 9.03
C VAL A 20 5.76 8.69 10.19
N PRO A 21 6.63 8.13 11.05
CA PRO A 21 7.28 8.87 12.13
C PRO A 21 8.04 10.09 11.62
N ASN A 22 7.99 11.19 12.36
CA ASN A 22 8.74 12.39 12.04
C ASN A 22 10.25 12.06 12.17
N GLY A 23 11.00 12.19 11.08
CA GLY A 23 12.41 11.80 11.01
C GLY A 23 12.67 10.40 10.46
N ALA A 24 11.65 9.73 9.89
CA ALA A 24 11.89 8.52 9.09
C ALA A 24 12.76 8.86 7.86
N ASP A 25 13.71 7.99 7.55
CA ASP A 25 14.61 8.18 6.41
C ASP A 25 13.86 8.18 5.07
N GLY A 26 14.12 9.20 4.25
CA GLY A 26 13.56 9.37 2.91
C GLY A 26 12.17 10.01 2.89
N ASP A 27 11.58 10.09 1.70
CA ASP A 27 10.27 10.73 1.50
C ASP A 27 9.13 9.95 2.15
N LEU A 28 8.05 10.66 2.45
CA LEU A 28 6.81 10.11 3.01
C LEU A 28 6.22 9.01 2.12
N THR A 29 6.18 9.25 0.81
CA THR A 29 5.67 8.31 -0.19
C THR A 29 6.52 7.03 -0.27
N THR A 30 7.84 7.18 -0.26
CA THR A 30 8.79 6.05 -0.23
C THR A 30 8.61 5.23 1.04
N ASN A 31 8.40 5.90 2.18
CA ASN A 31 8.13 5.25 3.46
C ASN A 31 6.79 4.50 3.46
N ALA A 32 5.76 5.05 2.82
CA ALA A 32 4.47 4.40 2.65
C ALA A 32 4.61 3.16 1.76
N GLN A 33 5.20 3.29 0.57
CA GLN A 33 5.42 2.19 -0.35
C GLN A 33 6.22 1.05 0.30
N ARG A 34 7.30 1.37 1.03
CA ARG A 34 8.11 0.37 1.75
C ARG A 34 7.31 -0.36 2.81
N ARG A 35 6.43 0.32 3.55
CA ARG A 35 5.58 -0.30 4.56
C ARG A 35 4.56 -1.23 3.93
N LEU A 36 3.88 -0.79 2.89
CA LEU A 36 2.88 -1.58 2.17
C LEU A 36 3.51 -2.80 1.50
N SER A 37 4.73 -2.68 0.97
CA SER A 37 5.47 -3.81 0.38
C SER A 37 5.93 -4.86 1.41
N ARG A 38 5.77 -4.61 2.71
CA ARG A 38 6.02 -5.61 3.77
C ARG A 38 4.81 -6.48 4.07
N ALA A 39 3.63 -6.14 3.56
CA ALA A 39 2.52 -7.07 3.61
C ALA A 39 2.96 -8.39 2.96
N GLU A 40 2.51 -9.49 3.54
CA GLU A 40 2.69 -10.81 2.92
C GLU A 40 2.17 -10.76 1.48
N GLY A 41 2.65 -11.65 0.60
CA GLY A 41 2.26 -11.85 -0.82
C GLY A 41 1.98 -10.63 -1.72
N VAL A 42 2.33 -9.41 -1.29
CA VAL A 42 2.46 -8.24 -2.13
C VAL A 42 3.70 -8.43 -2.99
N LEU A 43 3.50 -8.43 -4.29
CA LEU A 43 4.58 -8.49 -5.28
C LEU A 43 5.16 -7.10 -5.52
N ALA A 44 4.28 -6.11 -5.68
CA ALA A 44 4.67 -4.72 -5.89
C ALA A 44 3.65 -3.74 -5.34
N VAL A 45 4.12 -2.57 -4.92
CA VAL A 45 3.28 -1.43 -4.58
C VAL A 45 3.72 -0.25 -5.41
N THR A 46 2.78 0.34 -6.13
CA THR A 46 2.97 1.58 -6.87
C THR A 46 2.13 2.66 -6.23
N VAL A 47 2.74 3.76 -5.82
CA VAL A 47 1.99 4.94 -5.38
C VAL A 47 1.61 5.76 -6.60
N GLU A 48 0.31 5.87 -6.86
CA GLU A 48 -0.19 6.64 -8.00
C GLU A 48 -0.27 8.13 -7.66
N GLU A 49 -0.76 8.45 -6.47
CA GLU A 49 -1.03 9.83 -6.08
C GLU A 49 -0.98 10.00 -4.57
N LEU A 50 -0.41 11.11 -4.13
CA LEU A 50 -0.52 11.58 -2.75
C LEU A 50 -1.80 12.41 -2.60
N ARG A 51 -2.72 11.94 -1.77
CA ARG A 51 -4.04 12.56 -1.56
C ARG A 51 -3.99 13.62 -0.47
N GLU A 52 -3.50 13.25 0.70
CA GLU A 52 -3.52 14.12 1.88
C GLU A 52 -2.31 13.89 2.77
N LEU A 53 -1.95 14.93 3.53
CA LEU A 53 -0.87 14.93 4.50
C LEU A 53 -1.36 15.56 5.79
N GLN A 54 -1.38 14.79 6.86
CA GLN A 54 -1.75 15.23 8.19
C GLN A 54 -0.53 15.16 9.11
N PRO A 55 0.24 16.25 9.23
CA PRO A 55 1.38 16.29 10.14
C PRO A 55 0.89 16.30 11.59
N GLY A 56 1.29 15.29 12.35
CA GLY A 56 1.10 15.22 13.79
C GLY A 56 2.39 15.57 14.56
N LEU A 57 2.26 15.64 15.89
CA LEU A 57 3.37 16.03 16.77
C LEU A 57 4.56 15.05 16.73
N SER A 58 4.31 13.76 16.49
CA SER A 58 5.35 12.72 16.47
C SER A 58 5.42 11.90 15.18
N ALA A 59 4.36 11.94 14.37
CA ALA A 59 4.28 11.25 13.09
C ALA A 59 3.40 12.07 12.15
N THR A 60 3.62 11.91 10.86
CA THR A 60 2.77 12.45 9.80
C THR A 60 1.97 11.30 9.22
N ASP A 61 0.64 11.44 9.21
CA ASP A 61 -0.26 10.52 8.54
C ASP A 61 -0.37 10.94 7.07
N VAL A 62 -0.14 9.98 6.18
CA VAL A 62 0.04 10.21 4.76
C VAL A 62 -0.99 9.39 4.00
N THR A 63 -1.99 10.06 3.43
CA THR A 63 -3.01 9.39 2.63
C THR A 63 -2.55 9.35 1.18
N VAL A 64 -2.39 8.15 0.64
CA VAL A 64 -1.92 7.89 -0.72
C VAL A 64 -2.86 6.92 -1.43
N ARG A 65 -3.09 7.17 -2.72
CA ARG A 65 -3.67 6.19 -3.62
C ARG A 65 -2.56 5.30 -4.12
N VAL A 66 -2.74 4.00 -3.93
CA VAL A 66 -1.75 2.98 -4.28
C VAL A 66 -2.40 1.89 -5.11
N THR A 67 -1.65 1.38 -6.08
CA THR A 67 -1.98 0.16 -6.80
C THR A 67 -1.07 -0.93 -6.26
N VAL A 68 -1.68 -1.95 -5.67
CA VAL A 68 -0.99 -3.08 -5.06
C VAL A 68 -1.16 -4.29 -5.97
N GLU A 69 -0.04 -4.87 -6.35
CA GLU A 69 0.02 -6.09 -7.12
C GLU A 69 0.25 -7.26 -6.17
N MET A 70 -0.66 -8.22 -6.20
CA MET A 70 -0.59 -9.45 -5.42
C MET A 70 -0.53 -10.64 -6.35
N ASP A 71 0.04 -11.71 -5.83
CA ASP A 71 0.01 -13.00 -6.51
C ASP A 71 -1.45 -13.49 -6.64
N GLY A 72 -1.90 -13.83 -7.85
CA GLY A 72 -3.28 -14.27 -8.09
C GLY A 72 -3.56 -15.71 -7.67
N GLU A 73 -2.54 -16.48 -7.34
CA GLU A 73 -2.69 -17.77 -6.64
C GLU A 73 -2.74 -17.58 -5.12
N TRP A 74 -2.62 -16.34 -4.62
CA TRP A 74 -2.79 -16.04 -3.20
C TRP A 74 -4.23 -16.36 -2.75
N ASP A 75 -4.37 -17.32 -1.82
CA ASP A 75 -5.64 -17.77 -1.20
C ASP A 75 -5.83 -17.35 0.29
N GLY A 76 -4.90 -16.58 0.86
CA GLY A 76 -5.12 -15.83 2.10
C GLY A 76 -6.03 -14.59 1.95
N MET A 77 -5.76 -13.55 2.76
CA MET A 77 -6.64 -12.38 2.86
C MET A 77 -6.60 -11.47 1.64
N SER A 78 -7.73 -10.77 1.40
CA SER A 78 -7.81 -9.75 0.35
C SER A 78 -6.72 -8.71 0.52
N ALA A 79 -6.31 -8.08 -0.59
CA ALA A 79 -5.33 -7.00 -0.56
C ALA A 79 -5.56 -5.94 0.54
N PRO A 80 -6.79 -5.41 0.72
CA PRO A 80 -7.05 -4.48 1.80
C PRO A 80 -6.89 -5.11 3.19
N ASP A 81 -7.42 -6.30 3.44
CA ASP A 81 -7.33 -6.95 4.75
C ASP A 81 -5.87 -7.19 5.18
N THR A 82 -5.02 -7.63 4.24
CA THR A 82 -3.59 -7.84 4.46
C THR A 82 -2.88 -6.54 4.82
N LEU A 83 -3.20 -5.44 4.13
CA LEU A 83 -2.57 -4.15 4.40
C LEU A 83 -3.09 -3.53 5.70
N ALA A 84 -4.38 -3.70 6.01
CA ALA A 84 -4.98 -3.27 7.27
C ALA A 84 -4.39 -4.02 8.49
N ALA A 85 -3.86 -5.23 8.29
CA ALA A 85 -3.13 -5.96 9.32
C ALA A 85 -1.75 -5.35 9.63
N LEU A 86 -1.21 -4.46 8.78
CA LEU A 86 0.06 -3.79 9.02
C LEU A 86 -0.10 -2.70 10.09
N THR A 87 0.87 -2.65 11.01
CA THR A 87 0.86 -1.63 12.06
C THR A 87 1.08 -0.23 11.47
N GLY A 88 0.15 0.69 11.73
CA GLY A 88 0.23 2.08 11.24
C GLY A 88 -0.19 2.24 9.78
N VAL A 89 -0.94 1.29 9.23
CA VAL A 89 -1.64 1.41 7.95
C VAL A 89 -3.14 1.36 8.25
N GLU A 90 -3.86 2.34 7.74
CA GLU A 90 -5.32 2.41 7.80
C GLU A 90 -5.86 2.45 6.37
N ILE A 91 -6.89 1.65 6.09
CA ILE A 91 -7.52 1.66 4.77
C ILE A 91 -8.64 2.68 4.77
N VAL A 92 -8.55 3.62 3.84
CA VAL A 92 -9.60 4.58 3.62
C VAL A 92 -10.55 3.95 2.61
N ASP A 93 -11.71 3.54 3.11
CA ASP A 93 -12.78 2.98 2.31
C ASP A 93 -13.03 3.90 1.08
N PRO A 94 -13.12 3.38 -0.16
CA PRO A 94 -13.41 4.20 -1.33
C PRO A 94 -14.84 4.79 -1.33
N SER A 95 -15.61 4.59 -0.25
CA SER A 95 -16.98 5.04 -0.09
C SER A 95 -17.04 6.54 0.23
N VAL A 96 -17.10 7.35 -0.83
CA VAL A 96 -17.91 8.59 -0.82
C VAL A 96 -19.39 8.25 -0.91
#